data_AF-V5IBK3-F1
#
_entry.id   AF-V5IBK3-F1
#
_cell.length_a   1.000
_cell.length_b   1.000
_cell.length_c   1.000
_cell.angle_alpha   90.00
_cell.angle_beta   90.00
_cell.angle_gamma   90.00
#
_symmetry.space_group_name_H-M   'P 1'
#
loop_
_entity.id
_entity.type
_entity.pdbx_description
1 polymer ?
#
loop_
_entity_poly.entity_id
_entity_poly.type
_entity_poly.pdbx_seq_one_letter_code
_entity_poly.pdbx_strand_id
1 'polypeptide(L)'
;MIHFFPLSRVRGCLLLCCLFNTFKAEETVVGNKVKLPKEVEDVLKLKEPLLTGKVAIVTGGASGIGRSVCQVLAREGAWVIIADISDTGSDVTLQLLKGNNHTAIHTDVSIRENVSNLFTMVEQLYGSVDIVVNSAGIVHNASLVTDVTEAAFDKVMSVNFMWHFPRHSSCCENDAEE
;
A
#
# COMPACT_ATOMS: atom_id res chain seq x y z
N MET A 1 3.97 -4.99 -1.48
CA MET A 1 5.07 -5.15 -0.49
C MET A 1 5.23 -3.81 0.20
N ILE A 2 5.02 -3.72 1.52
CA ILE A 2 5.06 -2.44 2.24
C ILE A 2 6.50 -2.17 2.67
N HIS A 3 7.11 -1.12 2.13
CA HIS A 3 8.46 -0.69 2.49
C HIS A 3 8.39 0.18 3.75
N PHE A 4 8.83 -0.37 4.89
CA PHE A 4 9.04 0.36 6.14
C PHE A 4 10.54 0.68 6.29
N PHE A 5 10.90 1.95 6.30
CA PHE A 5 12.20 2.46 6.75
C PHE A 5 11.91 3.32 8.00
N PRO A 6 12.48 3.12 9.22
CA PRO A 6 13.32 2.08 9.77
C PRO A 6 12.64 1.42 11.01
N LEU A 7 11.62 0.58 10.82
CA LEU A 7 11.24 -0.39 11.86
C LEU A 7 11.95 -1.71 11.56
N SER A 8 12.42 -2.41 12.59
CA SER A 8 13.01 -3.74 12.40
C SER A 8 12.08 -4.61 11.54
N ARG A 9 12.63 -5.40 10.61
CA ARG A 9 11.84 -6.21 9.64
C ARG A 9 10.72 -7.02 10.32
N VAL A 10 10.94 -7.47 11.56
CA VAL A 10 9.96 -8.19 12.38
C VAL A 10 8.79 -7.31 12.81
N ARG A 11 9.03 -6.07 13.25
CA ARG A 11 7.98 -5.12 13.65
C ARG A 11 7.16 -4.63 12.46
N GLY A 12 7.80 -4.39 11.31
CA GLY A 12 7.09 -4.01 10.08
C GLY A 12 6.17 -5.11 9.55
N CYS A 13 6.60 -6.37 9.60
CA CYS A 13 5.80 -7.53 9.16
C CYS A 13 4.62 -7.79 10.11
N LEU A 14 4.83 -7.65 11.43
CA LEU A 14 3.75 -7.76 12.41
C LEU A 14 2.72 -6.63 12.30
N LEU A 15 3.15 -5.41 11.99
CA LEU A 15 2.26 -4.27 11.75
C LEU A 15 1.28 -4.58 10.61
N LEU A 16 1.77 -5.12 9.49
CA LEU A 16 0.92 -5.57 8.38
C LEU A 16 -0.10 -6.61 8.81
N CYS A 17 0.32 -7.64 9.53
CA CYS A 17 -0.58 -8.71 9.95
C CYS A 17 -1.68 -8.20 10.89
N CYS A 18 -1.38 -7.23 11.76
CA CYS A 18 -2.36 -6.65 12.69
C CYS A 18 -3.30 -5.65 12.01
N LEU A 19 -2.80 -4.84 11.05
CA LEU A 19 -3.60 -3.82 10.35
C LEU A 19 -4.64 -4.44 9.40
N PHE A 20 -4.39 -5.64 8.88
CA PHE A 20 -5.24 -6.30 7.87
C PHE A 20 -6.13 -7.43 8.41
N ASN A 21 -6.12 -7.71 9.72
CA ASN A 21 -6.76 -8.91 10.31
C ASN A 21 -6.35 -10.24 9.63
N THR A 22 -5.30 -10.27 8.80
CA THR A 22 -4.77 -11.49 8.21
C THR A 22 -3.82 -12.14 9.21
N PHE A 23 -4.38 -12.63 10.31
CA PHE A 23 -3.68 -13.54 11.19
C PHE A 23 -3.56 -14.91 10.51
N LYS A 24 -2.46 -15.07 9.77
CA LYS A 24 -1.79 -16.35 9.57
C LYS A 24 -0.41 -16.31 10.23
N ALA A 25 -0.32 -15.73 11.43
CA ALA A 25 0.69 -16.24 12.35
C ALA A 25 0.31 -17.70 12.62
N GLU A 26 1.26 -18.62 12.69
CA GLU A 26 1.00 -20.00 13.10
C GLU A 26 0.33 -19.98 14.49
N GLU A 27 -1.00 -20.03 14.49
CA GLU A 27 -1.80 -20.18 15.70
C GLU A 27 -1.47 -21.56 16.24
N THR A 28 -0.66 -21.61 17.28
CA THR A 28 -0.50 -22.84 18.05
C THR A 28 -1.71 -22.94 18.98
N VAL A 29 -2.68 -23.74 18.55
CA VAL A 29 -3.83 -24.10 19.38
C VAL A 29 -3.32 -24.96 20.52
N VAL A 30 -3.19 -24.37 21.72
CA VAL A 30 -2.89 -25.09 22.96
C VAL A 30 -4.18 -25.17 23.77
N GLY A 31 -4.93 -26.25 23.58
CA GLY A 31 -6.26 -26.42 24.19
C GLY A 31 -7.32 -25.52 23.55
N ASN A 32 -8.24 -24.95 24.34
CA ASN A 32 -9.37 -24.12 23.87
C ASN A 32 -9.03 -22.61 23.69
N LYS A 33 -7.74 -22.24 23.71
CA LYS A 33 -7.29 -20.84 23.61
C LYS A 33 -6.29 -20.68 22.47
N VAL A 34 -6.56 -19.72 21.58
CA VAL A 34 -5.60 -19.25 20.59
C VAL A 34 -4.49 -18.51 21.33
N LYS A 35 -3.26 -19.02 21.25
CA LYS A 35 -2.08 -18.36 21.82
C LYS A 35 -1.37 -17.60 20.70
N LEU A 36 -1.43 -16.28 20.74
CA LEU A 36 -0.76 -15.44 19.77
C LEU A 36 0.74 -15.35 20.10
N PRO A 37 1.61 -15.15 19.08
CA PRO A 37 3.00 -14.80 19.34
C PRO A 37 3.08 -13.57 20.23
N LYS A 38 4.08 -13.52 21.13
CA LYS A 38 4.18 -12.47 22.15
C LYS A 38 4.22 -11.07 21.53
N GLU A 39 4.89 -10.95 20.40
CA GLU A 39 5.02 -9.71 19.63
C GLU A 39 3.66 -9.18 19.15
N VAL A 40 2.70 -10.08 18.88
CA VAL A 40 1.34 -9.74 18.46
C VAL A 40 0.53 -9.25 19.63
N GLU A 41 0.60 -9.96 20.75
CA GLU A 41 -0.07 -9.52 21.97
C GLU A 41 0.43 -8.14 22.40
N ASP A 42 1.73 -7.89 22.25
CA ASP A 42 2.35 -6.61 22.60
C ASP A 42 1.82 -5.47 21.70
N VAL A 43 1.60 -5.72 20.40
CA VAL A 43 0.96 -4.74 19.50
C VAL A 43 -0.50 -4.50 19.87
N LEU A 44 -1.26 -5.55 20.19
CA LEU A 44 -2.68 -5.44 20.58
C LEU A 44 -2.90 -4.71 21.91
N LYS A 45 -1.87 -4.63 22.77
CA LYS A 45 -1.92 -3.95 24.07
C LYS A 45 -1.58 -2.45 23.99
N LEU A 46 -1.19 -1.94 22.82
CA LEU A 46 -0.84 -0.53 22.67
C LEU A 46 -2.09 0.34 22.77
N LYS A 47 -2.04 1.34 23.65
CA LYS A 47 -3.15 2.27 23.93
C LYS A 47 -3.12 3.53 23.05
N GLU A 48 -1.97 3.82 22.45
CA GLU A 48 -1.73 5.05 21.68
C GLU A 48 -1.63 4.76 20.17
N PRO A 49 -2.03 5.71 19.30
CA PRO A 49 -2.00 5.51 17.86
C PRO A 49 -0.56 5.37 17.35
N LEU A 50 -0.28 4.24 16.70
CA LEU A 50 1.09 3.80 16.37
C LEU A 50 1.81 4.62 15.29
N LEU A 51 1.04 5.31 14.46
CA LEU A 51 1.50 5.95 13.24
C LEU A 51 1.24 7.46 13.24
N THR A 52 1.08 8.05 14.43
CA THR A 52 0.82 9.48 14.59
C THR A 52 1.84 10.32 13.81
N GLY A 53 1.34 11.13 12.87
CA GLY A 53 2.16 12.05 12.06
C GLY A 53 2.96 11.38 10.94
N LYS A 54 2.74 10.08 10.69
CA LYS A 54 3.36 9.36 9.56
C LYS A 54 2.58 9.58 8.27
N VAL A 55 3.29 9.71 7.16
CA VAL A 55 2.71 9.93 5.84
C VAL A 55 2.65 8.61 5.09
N ALA A 56 1.44 8.17 4.75
CA ALA A 56 1.19 6.88 4.11
C ALA A 56 0.48 7.03 2.77
N ILE A 57 1.11 6.51 1.70
CA ILE A 57 0.49 6.37 0.39
C ILE A 57 -0.15 5.00 0.30
N VAL A 58 -1.40 4.92 -0.16
CA VAL A 58 -2.10 3.65 -0.44
C VAL A 58 -2.57 3.65 -1.89
N THR A 59 -1.97 2.82 -2.73
CA THR A 59 -2.44 2.61 -4.10
C THR A 59 -3.64 1.67 -4.12
N GLY A 60 -4.61 1.89 -5.00
CA GLY A 60 -5.86 1.11 -4.98
C GLY A 60 -6.74 1.45 -3.77
N GLY A 61 -6.54 2.60 -3.14
CA GLY A 61 -7.21 3.01 -1.90
C GLY A 61 -8.68 3.40 -2.09
N ALA A 62 -9.19 3.47 -3.31
CA ALA A 62 -10.58 3.84 -3.57
C ALA A 62 -11.58 2.74 -3.19
N SER A 63 -11.15 1.48 -3.03
CA SER A 63 -12.09 0.37 -2.76
C SER A 63 -11.45 -0.84 -2.06
N GLY A 64 -12.29 -1.84 -1.74
CA GLY A 64 -11.85 -3.16 -1.30
C GLY A 64 -10.86 -3.15 -0.14
N ILE A 65 -9.79 -3.93 -0.29
CA ILE A 65 -8.72 -4.04 0.71
C ILE A 65 -8.01 -2.69 0.90
N GLY A 66 -7.68 -1.98 -0.19
CA GLY A 66 -6.99 -0.69 -0.12
C GLY A 66 -7.76 0.34 0.71
N ARG A 67 -9.08 0.44 0.53
CA ARG A 67 -9.93 1.30 1.38
C ARG A 67 -9.86 0.93 2.86
N SER A 68 -9.95 -0.36 3.17
CA SER A 68 -9.84 -0.85 4.55
C SER A 68 -8.49 -0.47 5.16
N VAL A 69 -7.40 -0.57 4.38
CA VAL A 69 -6.08 -0.13 4.82
C VAL A 69 -6.05 1.36 5.13
N CYS A 70 -6.61 2.19 4.26
CA CYS A 70 -6.69 3.63 4.49
C CYS A 70 -7.36 3.94 5.84
N GLN A 71 -8.48 3.28 6.13
CA GLN A 71 -9.22 3.46 7.39
C GLN A 71 -8.40 3.05 8.61
N VAL A 72 -7.69 1.93 8.52
CA VAL A 72 -6.87 1.43 9.62
C VAL A 72 -5.65 2.34 9.83
N LEU A 73 -4.93 2.74 8.78
CA LEU A 73 -3.80 3.67 8.89
C LEU A 73 -4.22 5.02 9.48
N ALA A 74 -5.36 5.57 9.03
CA ALA A 74 -5.91 6.81 9.57
C ALA A 74 -6.27 6.67 11.06
N ARG A 75 -6.88 5.53 11.46
CA ARG A 75 -7.18 5.23 12.86
C ARG A 75 -5.92 5.17 13.73
N GLU A 76 -4.82 4.65 13.19
CA GLU A 76 -3.52 4.62 13.87
C GLU A 76 -2.78 5.98 13.83
N GLY A 77 -3.41 7.04 13.30
CA GLY A 77 -2.88 8.42 13.33
C GLY A 77 -2.03 8.83 12.14
N ALA A 78 -1.94 8.00 11.09
CA ALA A 78 -1.23 8.35 9.87
C ALA A 78 -2.03 9.37 9.03
N TRP A 79 -1.33 10.25 8.32
CA TRP A 79 -1.89 11.00 7.21
C TRP A 79 -1.90 10.11 5.97
N VAL A 80 -3.06 10.01 5.33
CA VAL A 80 -3.28 8.99 4.29
C VAL A 80 -3.51 9.67 2.96
N ILE A 81 -2.71 9.29 1.98
CA ILE A 81 -2.83 9.68 0.58
C ILE A 81 -3.40 8.51 -0.19
N ILE A 82 -4.63 8.67 -0.67
CA ILE A 82 -5.32 7.69 -1.50
C ILE A 82 -4.88 7.90 -2.94
N ALA A 83 -4.16 6.93 -3.50
CA ALA A 83 -3.73 6.94 -4.89
C ALA A 83 -4.55 5.92 -5.68
N ASP A 84 -5.42 6.40 -6.57
CA ASP A 84 -6.31 5.53 -7.34
C ASP A 84 -6.73 6.20 -8.65
N ILE A 85 -7.19 5.40 -9.62
CA ILE A 85 -7.78 5.90 -10.88
C ILE A 85 -9.23 6.32 -10.70
N SER A 86 -9.91 5.86 -9.65
CA SER A 86 -11.30 6.22 -9.36
C SER A 86 -11.36 7.40 -8.41
N ASP A 87 -11.55 8.60 -8.96
CA ASP A 87 -11.72 9.82 -8.15
C ASP A 87 -12.94 9.70 -7.24
N THR A 88 -14.08 9.27 -7.80
CA THR A 88 -15.32 9.07 -7.03
C THR A 88 -15.15 8.07 -5.88
N GLY A 89 -14.43 6.96 -6.10
CA GLY A 89 -14.18 5.99 -5.05
C GLY A 89 -13.20 6.52 -4.00
N SER A 90 -12.24 7.35 -4.41
CA SER A 90 -11.28 8.00 -3.52
C SER A 90 -11.95 9.03 -2.63
N ASP A 91 -12.88 9.83 -3.17
CA ASP A 91 -13.69 10.78 -2.42
C ASP A 91 -14.55 10.08 -1.37
N VAL A 92 -15.16 8.95 -1.73
CA VAL A 92 -15.90 8.12 -0.77
C VAL A 92 -14.96 7.61 0.33
N THR A 93 -13.76 7.12 -0.02
CA THR A 93 -12.79 6.68 0.99
C THR A 93 -12.39 7.85 1.90
N LEU A 94 -12.09 9.03 1.36
CA LEU A 94 -11.72 10.23 2.14
C LEU A 94 -12.77 10.57 3.20
N GLN A 95 -14.04 10.57 2.83
CA GLN A 95 -15.15 10.86 3.76
C GLN A 95 -15.26 9.84 4.91
N LEU A 96 -14.74 8.62 4.73
CA LEU A 96 -14.75 7.57 5.75
C LEU A 96 -13.53 7.65 6.69
N LEU A 97 -12.49 8.39 6.33
CA LEU A 97 -11.29 8.51 7.17
C LEU A 97 -11.55 9.45 8.34
N LYS A 98 -11.13 9.00 9.53
CA LYS A 98 -11.15 9.83 10.74
C LYS A 98 -9.81 10.54 10.87
N GLY A 99 -9.84 11.82 11.20
CA GLY A 99 -8.65 12.65 11.31
C GLY A 99 -8.61 13.71 10.21
N ASN A 100 -7.51 14.45 10.17
CA ASN A 100 -7.27 15.51 9.20
C ASN A 100 -6.04 15.16 8.36
N ASN A 101 -5.77 15.98 7.32
CA ASN A 101 -4.60 15.87 6.44
C ASN A 101 -4.57 14.65 5.52
N HIS A 102 -5.69 13.95 5.34
CA HIS A 102 -5.83 12.96 4.28
C HIS A 102 -6.07 13.67 2.94
N THR A 103 -5.55 13.11 1.84
CA THR A 103 -5.84 13.62 0.48
C THR A 103 -6.01 12.47 -0.51
N ALA A 104 -6.64 12.76 -1.64
CA ALA A 104 -6.74 11.85 -2.77
C ALA A 104 -5.96 12.43 -3.95
N ILE A 105 -5.21 11.58 -4.64
CA ILE A 105 -4.45 11.94 -5.83
C ILE A 105 -4.78 10.91 -6.92
N HIS A 106 -5.37 11.38 -8.01
CA HIS A 106 -5.61 10.54 -9.18
C HIS A 106 -4.29 9.93 -9.66
N THR A 107 -4.18 8.61 -9.66
CA THR A 107 -2.94 7.91 -10.04
C THR A 107 -3.27 6.62 -10.78
N ASP A 108 -2.90 6.55 -12.05
CA ASP A 108 -2.77 5.26 -12.75
C ASP A 108 -1.37 4.68 -12.50
N VAL A 109 -1.30 3.65 -11.65
CA VAL A 109 -0.04 2.98 -11.33
C VAL A 109 0.60 2.28 -12.53
N SER A 110 -0.15 1.96 -13.59
CA SER A 110 0.44 1.39 -14.82
C SER A 110 1.26 2.42 -15.61
N ILE A 111 1.06 3.72 -15.34
CA ILE A 111 1.77 4.83 -15.98
C ILE A 111 2.86 5.33 -15.04
N ARG A 112 4.12 5.16 -15.44
CA ARG A 112 5.29 5.50 -14.61
C ARG A 112 5.31 6.97 -14.18
N GLU A 113 4.99 7.87 -15.10
CA GLU A 113 4.97 9.30 -14.84
C GLU A 113 3.93 9.68 -13.77
N ASN A 114 2.77 9.00 -13.74
CA ASN A 114 1.76 9.21 -12.71
C ASN A 114 2.31 8.84 -11.33
N VAL A 115 3.03 7.72 -11.23
CA VAL A 115 3.67 7.31 -9.97
C VAL A 115 4.76 8.31 -9.56
N SER A 116 5.62 8.75 -10.47
CA SER A 116 6.62 9.79 -10.17
C SER A 116 5.98 11.09 -9.67
N ASN A 117 4.94 11.57 -10.37
CA ASN A 117 4.21 12.77 -9.98
C ASN A 117 3.52 12.60 -8.63
N LEU A 118 2.98 11.42 -8.32
CA LEU A 118 2.41 11.11 -6.99
C LEU A 118 3.44 11.35 -5.89
N PHE A 119 4.64 10.78 -5.99
CA PHE A 119 5.68 10.98 -4.97
C PHE A 119 6.10 12.45 -4.85
N THR A 120 6.32 13.13 -5.98
CA THR A 120 6.66 14.56 -5.98
C THR A 120 5.59 15.41 -5.31
N MET A 121 4.31 15.18 -5.61
CA MET A 121 3.21 15.92 -4.98
C MET A 121 3.13 15.64 -3.48
N VAL A 122 3.33 14.38 -3.05
CA VAL A 122 3.30 14.03 -1.63
C VAL A 122 4.46 14.67 -0.88
N GLU A 123 5.67 14.66 -1.44
CA GLU A 123 6.82 15.35 -0.85
C GLU A 123 6.60 16.86 -0.75
N GLN A 124 5.96 17.49 -1.75
CA GLN A 124 5.64 18.92 -1.72
C GLN A 124 4.57 19.26 -0.67
N LEU A 125 3.54 18.42 -0.52
CA LEU A 125 2.41 18.68 0.38
C LEU A 125 2.71 18.29 1.84
N TYR A 126 3.50 17.24 2.05
CA TYR A 126 3.67 16.59 3.35
C TYR A 126 5.13 16.48 3.80
N GLY A 127 6.09 16.83 2.95
CA GLY A 127 7.52 16.85 3.25
C GLY A 127 8.23 15.50 3.16
N SER A 128 7.55 14.39 3.42
CA SER A 128 8.13 13.04 3.34
C SER A 128 7.10 11.96 3.07
N VAL A 129 7.56 10.78 2.66
CA VAL A 129 6.77 9.55 2.60
C VAL A 129 7.38 8.53 3.56
N ASP A 130 6.61 8.08 4.55
CA ASP A 130 7.05 7.07 5.52
C ASP A 130 6.62 5.66 5.14
N ILE A 131 5.43 5.53 4.56
CA ILE A 131 4.77 4.26 4.29
C ILE A 131 4.22 4.26 2.86
N VAL A 132 4.49 3.19 2.12
CA VAL A 132 3.86 2.95 0.81
C VAL A 132 3.18 1.59 0.84
N VAL A 133 1.87 1.59 0.61
CA VAL A 133 1.05 0.40 0.51
C VAL A 133 0.62 0.16 -0.92
N ASN A 134 1.17 -0.91 -1.48
CA ASN A 134 0.89 -1.33 -2.83
C ASN A 134 -0.33 -2.25 -2.82
N SER A 135 -1.52 -1.69 -3.04
CA SER A 135 -2.80 -2.43 -3.03
C SER A 135 -3.59 -2.31 -4.33
N ALA A 136 -3.15 -1.50 -5.29
CA ALA A 136 -3.69 -1.51 -6.64
C ALA A 136 -3.50 -2.88 -7.30
N GLY A 137 -4.57 -3.40 -7.90
CA GLY A 137 -4.55 -4.66 -8.59
C GLY A 137 -5.78 -4.86 -9.47
N ILE A 138 -5.58 -5.46 -10.64
CA ILE A 138 -6.66 -5.90 -11.52
C ILE A 138 -6.64 -7.41 -11.68
N VAL A 139 -7.81 -7.97 -11.98
CA VAL A 139 -8.00 -9.39 -12.25
C VAL A 139 -8.38 -9.55 -13.71
N HIS A 140 -7.74 -10.50 -14.39
CA HIS A 140 -8.17 -10.97 -15.70
C HIS A 140 -9.08 -12.19 -15.51
N ASN A 141 -10.02 -12.40 -16.44
CA ASN A 141 -10.89 -13.57 -16.40
C ASN A 141 -10.06 -14.86 -16.41
N ALA A 142 -10.50 -15.86 -15.65
CA ALA A 142 -9.83 -17.15 -15.65
C ALA A 142 -9.93 -17.81 -17.03
N SER A 143 -8.79 -18.07 -17.65
CA SER A 143 -8.65 -18.78 -18.92
C SER A 143 -7.41 -19.68 -18.87
N LEU A 144 -7.28 -20.59 -19.84
CA LEU A 144 -6.02 -21.30 -20.02
C LEU A 144 -4.94 -20.31 -20.41
N VAL A 145 -3.71 -20.53 -19.96
CA VAL A 145 -2.58 -19.64 -20.28
C VAL A 145 -2.37 -19.48 -21.79
N THR A 146 -2.71 -20.50 -22.58
CA THR A 146 -2.65 -20.50 -24.04
C THR A 146 -3.63 -19.53 -24.69
N ASP A 147 -4.68 -19.14 -23.96
CA ASP A 147 -5.77 -18.30 -24.46
C ASP A 147 -5.61 -16.84 -23.96
N VAL A 148 -4.58 -16.56 -23.16
CA VAL A 148 -4.28 -15.21 -22.67
C VAL A 148 -3.51 -14.47 -23.76
N THR A 149 -4.11 -13.39 -24.26
CA THR A 149 -3.42 -12.48 -25.18
C THR A 149 -2.27 -11.76 -24.47
N GLU A 150 -1.20 -11.47 -25.19
CA GLU A 150 -0.07 -10.66 -24.69
C GLU A 150 -0.54 -9.33 -24.09
N ALA A 151 -1.45 -8.61 -24.76
CA ALA A 151 -2.02 -7.36 -24.25
C ALA A 151 -2.73 -7.50 -22.89
N ALA A 152 -3.43 -8.63 -22.66
CA ALA A 152 -4.08 -8.89 -21.38
C ALA A 152 -3.05 -9.22 -20.29
N PHE A 153 -2.01 -9.99 -20.63
CA PHE A 153 -0.90 -10.28 -19.74
C PHE A 153 -0.16 -9.00 -19.34
N ASP A 154 0.24 -8.19 -20.33
CA ASP A 154 0.95 -6.93 -20.12
C ASP A 154 0.17 -5.96 -19.25
N LYS A 155 -1.15 -5.87 -19.46
CA LYS A 155 -2.01 -5.03 -18.64
C LYS A 155 -2.06 -5.48 -17.18
N VAL A 156 -2.17 -6.78 -16.91
CA VAL A 156 -2.13 -7.29 -15.54
C VAL A 156 -0.76 -7.07 -14.91
N MET A 157 0.31 -7.32 -15.66
CA MET A 157 1.67 -7.12 -15.19
C MET A 157 1.99 -5.66 -14.92
N SER A 158 1.51 -4.72 -15.75
CA SER A 158 1.74 -3.28 -15.56
C SER A 158 1.16 -2.77 -14.24
N VAL A 159 -0.06 -3.21 -13.90
CA VAL A 159 -0.78 -2.78 -12.69
C VAL A 159 -0.38 -3.58 -11.45
N ASN A 160 -0.18 -4.90 -11.55
CA ASN A 160 -0.01 -5.73 -10.36
C ASN A 160 1.46 -5.84 -9.93
N PHE A 161 2.41 -5.63 -10.86
CA PHE A 161 3.81 -5.96 -10.62
C PHE A 161 4.77 -4.84 -11.04
N MET A 162 4.73 -4.39 -12.29
CA MET A 162 5.81 -3.59 -12.87
C MET A 162 6.00 -2.23 -12.20
N TRP A 163 4.92 -1.59 -11.74
CA TRP A 163 5.03 -0.28 -11.08
C TRP A 163 5.79 -0.33 -9.75
N HIS A 164 5.92 -1.50 -9.12
CA HIS A 164 6.74 -1.69 -7.92
C HIS A 164 8.22 -1.48 -8.20
N PHE A 165 8.64 -1.68 -9.46
CA PHE A 165 10.03 -1.62 -9.85
C PHE A 165 10.37 -0.22 -10.36
N PRO A 166 11.41 0.43 -9.79
CA PRO A 166 12.10 1.48 -10.50
C PRO A 166 12.74 0.85 -11.75
N ARG A 167 12.16 1.04 -12.94
CA ARG A 167 12.92 0.80 -14.18
C ARG A 167 14.12 1.74 -14.17
N HIS A 168 15.31 1.16 -14.13
CA HIS A 168 16.61 1.83 -14.12
C HIS A 168 16.92 2.60 -15.42
N SER A 169 15.93 3.05 -16.19
CA SER A 169 16.18 3.73 -17.48
C SER A 169 16.74 5.15 -17.31
N SER A 170 16.54 5.81 -16.17
CA SER A 170 17.18 7.11 -15.91
C SER A 170 18.65 7.02 -15.46
N CYS A 171 19.21 5.82 -15.27
CA CYS A 171 20.65 5.63 -15.00
C CYS A 171 21.46 5.24 -16.24
N CYS A 172 20.81 4.83 -17.34
CA CYS A 172 21.53 4.26 -18.48
C CYS A 172 21.45 5.08 -19.76
N GLU A 173 20.79 6.26 -19.74
CA GLU A 173 20.69 7.14 -20.91
C GLU A 173 21.82 8.19 -21.01
N ASN A 174 22.77 8.24 -20.06
CA ASN A 174 23.85 9.24 -20.04
C ASN A 174 25.27 8.71 -20.33
N ASP A 175 25.46 7.43 -20.66
CA ASP A 175 26.81 6.86 -20.91
C ASP A 175 27.07 6.51 -22.38
N ALA A 176 26.39 7.18 -23.32
CA ALA A 176 26.58 6.96 -24.75
C ALA A 176 26.77 8.27 -25.53
N GLU A 177 27.66 9.15 -25.07
CA GLU A 177 28.27 10.20 -25.88
C GLU A 177 29.55 10.72 -25.18
N GLU A 178 30.66 9.99 -25.32
CA GLU A 178 32.04 10.53 -25.44
C GLU A 178 32.97 9.52 -26.13
#